data_AF-A0A820P049-F1
#
_entry.id   AF-A0A820P049-F1
#
_cell.length_a   1.000
_cell.length_b   1.000
_cell.length_c   1.000
_cell.angle_alpha   90.00
_cell.angle_beta   90.00
_cell.angle_gamma   90.00
#
_symmetry.space_group_name_H-M   'P 1'
#
loop_
_entity.id
_entity.type
_entity.pdbx_description
1 polymer ?
#
loop_
_entity_poly.entity_id
_entity_poly.type
_entity_poly.pdbx_seq_one_letter_code
_entity_poly.pdbx_strand_id
1 'polypeptide(L)'
;MTDQFLSTCFESVVSIDVWYQYNTKSQANDIIQNNEFNRRNILIQEISQHWKDVKRHVQFSVEIHELDLLGQWKPVEVDAQEKIISGGIYRLKQGQSKRLVIQLRIIPRSDPMPLLLHEVRSVEIGSITTKSIHEPCQLDSYQDEDLQCLRAKWFSYIEKRKIYLESQINNLSEQTNKTQIDIHRESILLQELVRLAEEHNIASFPPSSSGIPGCPAAWNPPLTIETHRPIVFLNLDPLDINKSNNTAGLQATLSKENKTPMFQLPLIHHASDEICAVAQWDPAIHESTTM
;
A
#
# COMPACT_ATOMS: atom_id res chain seq x y z
N MET A 1 -25.55 -13.55 0.51
CA MET A 1 -24.84 -13.24 -0.75
C MET A 1 -25.40 -14.15 -1.82
N THR A 2 -25.97 -13.61 -2.90
CA THR A 2 -26.55 -14.40 -3.99
C THR A 2 -25.47 -14.77 -5.01
N ASP A 3 -25.38 -16.06 -5.36
CA ASP A 3 -24.35 -16.63 -6.27
C ASP A 3 -24.26 -15.94 -7.63
N GLN A 4 -25.35 -15.30 -8.06
CA GLN A 4 -25.42 -14.50 -9.27
C GLN A 4 -24.50 -13.27 -9.24
N PHE A 5 -24.31 -12.62 -8.08
CA PHE A 5 -23.41 -11.47 -7.93
C PHE A 5 -21.94 -11.88 -8.03
N LEU A 6 -21.57 -13.00 -7.42
CA LEU A 6 -20.22 -13.55 -7.52
C LEU A 6 -19.89 -13.91 -8.98
N SER A 7 -20.82 -14.58 -9.67
CA SER A 7 -20.69 -14.91 -11.11
C SER A 7 -20.47 -13.68 -11.98
N THR A 8 -21.21 -12.58 -11.78
CA THR A 8 -21.03 -11.35 -12.57
C THR A 8 -19.73 -10.63 -12.25
N CYS A 9 -19.24 -10.68 -11.01
CA CYS A 9 -17.91 -10.18 -10.68
C CYS A 9 -16.85 -10.96 -11.48
N PHE A 10 -16.90 -12.31 -11.47
CA PHE A 10 -15.91 -13.20 -12.10
C PHE A 10 -15.75 -13.04 -13.64
N GLU A 11 -16.78 -12.61 -14.35
CA GLU A 11 -16.74 -12.47 -15.82
C GLU A 11 -15.92 -11.26 -16.31
N SER A 12 -15.47 -10.37 -15.42
CA SER A 12 -14.70 -9.17 -15.76
C SER A 12 -13.67 -8.77 -14.68
N VAL A 13 -13.08 -9.74 -13.96
CA VAL A 13 -12.15 -9.45 -12.85
C VAL A 13 -10.74 -9.25 -13.37
N VAL A 14 -10.13 -8.14 -12.97
CA VAL A 14 -8.68 -8.03 -12.86
C VAL A 14 -8.33 -8.22 -11.39
N SER A 15 -7.39 -9.11 -11.08
CA SER A 15 -7.01 -9.38 -9.70
C SER A 15 -6.39 -8.13 -9.06
N ILE A 16 -6.74 -7.86 -7.80
CA ILE A 16 -6.31 -6.66 -7.07
C ILE A 16 -5.60 -7.11 -5.79
N ASP A 17 -4.31 -6.82 -5.68
CA ASP A 17 -3.50 -7.13 -4.50
C ASP A 17 -3.28 -5.85 -3.68
N VAL A 18 -3.51 -5.88 -2.37
CA VAL A 18 -3.22 -4.74 -1.48
C VAL A 18 -1.84 -4.95 -0.84
N TRP A 19 -1.05 -3.91 -0.62
CA TRP A 19 0.27 -4.02 0.01
C TRP A 19 0.52 -2.73 0.79
N TYR A 20 1.45 -2.73 1.74
CA TYR A 20 1.84 -1.52 2.44
C TYR A 20 3.20 -0.98 1.95
N GLN A 21 3.51 0.30 2.21
CA GLN A 21 4.83 0.91 1.93
C GLN A 21 5.49 1.52 3.18
N TYR A 22 6.78 1.22 3.40
CA TYR A 22 7.63 1.67 4.53
C TYR A 22 8.19 3.10 4.37
N ASN A 23 8.33 3.84 5.49
CA ASN A 23 8.86 5.20 5.52
C ASN A 23 10.08 5.38 6.44
N THR A 24 11.22 5.75 5.85
CA THR A 24 12.37 6.28 6.59
C THR A 24 12.85 7.60 6.02
N LYS A 25 13.28 8.52 6.90
CA LYS A 25 13.91 9.77 6.51
C LYS A 25 15.31 9.48 5.96
N SER A 26 15.54 9.80 4.69
CA SER A 26 16.88 9.77 4.08
C SER A 26 17.41 11.20 3.94
N GLN A 27 18.63 11.43 4.44
CA GLN A 27 19.46 12.57 4.05
C GLN A 27 20.11 12.23 2.70
N ALA A 28 19.85 13.06 1.69
CA ALA A 28 20.45 12.93 0.36
C ALA A 28 21.84 13.57 0.34
N ASN A 29 22.81 12.87 -0.25
CA ASN A 29 24.08 13.43 -0.72
C ASN A 29 24.17 13.18 -2.23
N ASP A 30 24.30 14.25 -3.01
CA ASP A 30 24.47 14.21 -4.46
C ASP A 30 25.92 14.52 -4.85
N ILE A 31 26.53 13.68 -5.69
CA ILE A 31 27.69 14.03 -6.53
C ILE A 31 27.48 13.43 -7.94
N ILE A 32 27.80 14.25 -8.95
CA ILE A 32 27.40 14.18 -10.36
C ILE A 32 28.32 13.27 -11.23
N GLN A 33 27.71 12.50 -12.13
CA GLN A 33 28.23 12.19 -13.48
C GLN A 33 27.10 12.29 -14.54
N ASN A 34 27.26 13.17 -15.54
CA ASN A 34 26.14 13.76 -16.30
C ASN A 34 25.47 12.91 -17.39
N ASN A 35 25.90 11.68 -17.70
CA ASN A 35 25.27 10.85 -18.74
C ASN A 35 24.59 9.59 -18.19
N GLU A 36 25.25 8.85 -17.30
CA GLU A 36 24.67 7.68 -16.65
C GLU A 36 23.59 8.05 -15.63
N PHE A 37 23.77 9.17 -14.91
CA PHE A 37 22.74 9.71 -14.02
C PHE A 37 21.46 10.04 -14.78
N ASN A 38 21.58 10.63 -15.98
CA ASN A 38 20.43 10.96 -16.82
C ASN A 38 19.72 9.70 -17.32
N ARG A 39 20.46 8.67 -17.77
CA ARG A 39 19.87 7.38 -18.17
C ARG A 39 19.14 6.70 -17.02
N ARG A 40 19.79 6.63 -15.85
CA ARG A 40 19.19 6.07 -14.64
C ARG A 40 17.92 6.82 -14.23
N ASN A 41 17.93 8.15 -14.28
CA ASN A 41 16.75 8.95 -13.95
C ASN A 41 15.60 8.76 -14.94
N ILE A 42 15.90 8.66 -16.24
CA ILE A 42 14.90 8.32 -17.27
C ILE A 42 14.29 6.95 -16.95
N LEU A 43 15.13 5.94 -16.65
CA LEU A 43 14.66 4.61 -16.28
C LEU A 43 13.79 4.61 -15.01
N ILE A 44 14.18 5.37 -13.98
CA ILE A 44 13.37 5.55 -12.76
C ILE A 44 12.00 6.16 -13.10
N GLN A 45 11.97 7.18 -13.95
CA GLN A 45 10.73 7.81 -14.39
C GLN A 45 9.86 6.83 -15.18
N GLU A 46 10.43 6.07 -16.11
CA GLU A 46 9.72 5.04 -16.87
C GLU A 46 9.11 3.99 -15.94
N ILE A 47 9.92 3.38 -15.06
CA ILE A 47 9.44 2.37 -14.10
C ILE A 47 8.34 2.97 -13.20
N SER A 48 8.53 4.21 -12.74
CA SER A 48 7.54 4.93 -11.94
C SER A 48 6.21 5.08 -12.68
N GLN A 49 6.22 5.45 -13.96
CA GLN A 49 5.00 5.58 -14.76
C GLN A 49 4.28 4.23 -14.92
N HIS A 50 5.00 3.15 -15.22
CA HIS A 50 4.39 1.82 -15.30
C HIS A 50 3.72 1.43 -13.97
N TRP A 51 4.38 1.72 -12.83
CA TRP A 51 3.77 1.50 -11.53
C TRP A 51 2.54 2.37 -11.29
N LYS A 52 2.50 3.61 -11.79
CA LYS A 52 1.30 4.46 -11.72
C LYS A 52 0.14 3.91 -12.55
N ASP A 53 0.38 3.13 -13.58
CA ASP A 53 -0.72 2.54 -14.34
C ASP A 53 -1.41 1.40 -13.59
N VAL A 54 -0.65 0.70 -12.73
CA VAL A 54 -1.12 -0.50 -12.04
C VAL A 54 -1.30 -0.33 -10.54
N LYS A 55 -0.93 0.80 -9.92
CA LYS A 55 -1.07 0.96 -8.46
C LYS A 55 -1.80 2.23 -8.05
N ARG A 56 -2.55 2.17 -6.95
CA ARG A 56 -3.17 3.33 -6.30
C ARG A 56 -2.94 3.29 -4.80
N HIS A 57 -2.70 4.44 -4.20
CA HIS A 57 -2.77 4.56 -2.75
C HIS A 57 -4.23 4.72 -2.33
N VAL A 58 -4.63 4.00 -1.30
CA VAL A 58 -5.89 4.25 -0.60
C VAL A 58 -5.55 4.98 0.69
N GLN A 59 -6.09 6.18 0.83
CA GLN A 59 -6.08 6.89 2.09
C GLN A 59 -7.26 6.39 2.91
N PHE A 60 -6.95 5.92 4.12
CA PHE A 60 -7.90 5.50 5.13
C PHE A 60 -7.75 6.44 6.32
N SER A 61 -8.83 7.13 6.68
CA SER A 61 -8.91 7.94 7.89
C SER A 61 -10.02 7.43 8.79
N VAL A 62 -9.76 7.49 10.09
CA VAL A 62 -10.71 7.14 11.13
C VAL A 62 -10.81 8.33 12.06
N GLU A 63 -11.99 8.88 12.24
CA GLU A 63 -12.28 9.87 13.27
C GLU A 63 -13.22 9.28 14.32
N ILE A 64 -13.10 9.76 15.56
CA ILE A 64 -14.05 9.44 16.63
C ILE A 64 -14.84 10.69 16.93
N HIS A 65 -16.17 10.60 16.88
CA HIS A 65 -17.07 11.68 17.21
C HIS A 65 -17.79 11.38 18.52
N GLU A 66 -17.91 12.39 19.39
CA GLU A 66 -18.64 12.32 20.64
C GLU A 66 -19.87 13.22 20.61
N LEU A 67 -20.95 12.78 21.25
CA LEU A 67 -22.16 13.58 21.43
C LEU A 67 -21.92 14.62 22.52
N ASP A 68 -21.97 15.90 22.15
CA ASP A 68 -21.82 17.00 23.08
C ASP A 68 -23.11 17.29 23.89
N LEU A 69 -23.00 18.21 24.87
CA LEU A 69 -24.13 18.60 25.73
C LEU A 69 -25.27 19.29 24.96
N LEU A 70 -25.03 19.75 23.73
CA LEU A 70 -26.02 20.37 22.85
C LEU A 70 -26.67 19.34 21.91
N GLY A 71 -26.33 18.06 22.04
CA GLY A 71 -26.84 16.99 21.17
C GLY A 71 -26.20 16.95 19.79
N GLN A 72 -25.03 17.56 19.60
CA GLN A 72 -24.29 17.58 18.35
C GLN A 72 -23.10 16.62 18.38
N TRP A 73 -22.90 15.89 17.29
CA TRP A 73 -21.72 15.03 17.12
C TRP A 73 -20.53 15.88 16.73
N LYS A 74 -19.44 15.82 17.51
CA LYS A 74 -18.22 16.58 17.27
C LYS A 74 -16.98 15.68 17.25
N PRO A 75 -16.00 15.93 16.36
CA PRO A 75 -14.76 15.17 16.35
C PRO A 75 -13.99 15.36 17.66
N VAL A 76 -13.42 14.28 18.15
CA VAL A 76 -12.58 14.24 19.35
C VAL A 76 -11.21 14.84 19.04
N GLU A 77 -10.63 15.52 20.03
CA GLU A 77 -9.26 16.05 19.92
C GLU A 77 -8.23 14.92 19.76
N VAL A 78 -7.39 15.05 18.74
CA VAL A 78 -6.30 14.11 18.43
C VAL A 78 -4.97 14.74 18.82
N ASP A 79 -4.22 14.07 19.69
CA ASP A 79 -2.89 14.52 20.10
C ASP A 79 -1.85 14.23 19.01
N ALA A 80 -1.08 15.27 18.67
CA ALA A 80 -0.08 15.26 17.62
C ALA A 80 1.32 15.08 18.21
N GLN A 81 1.59 13.96 18.86
CA GLN A 81 2.93 13.73 19.40
C GLN A 81 3.92 13.47 18.27
N GLU A 82 5.10 14.09 18.35
CA GLU A 82 6.19 13.81 17.44
C GLU A 82 6.53 12.31 17.53
N LYS A 83 6.50 11.63 16.38
CA LYS A 83 6.81 10.19 16.18
C LYS A 83 5.64 9.20 16.29
N ILE A 84 4.37 9.63 16.29
CA ILE A 84 3.25 8.70 16.11
C ILE A 84 3.13 8.35 14.62
N ILE A 85 3.14 7.04 14.31
CA ILE A 85 2.96 6.50 12.96
C ILE A 85 1.56 5.94 12.72
N SER A 86 0.79 5.69 13.78
CA SER A 86 -0.62 5.30 13.73
C SER A 86 -1.55 6.49 13.50
N GLY A 87 -2.87 6.25 13.42
CA GLY A 87 -3.91 7.27 13.20
C GLY A 87 -4.14 8.29 14.33
N GLY A 88 -3.19 8.47 15.25
CA GLY A 88 -3.23 9.45 16.34
C GLY A 88 -3.74 8.92 17.69
N ILE A 89 -3.63 9.76 18.73
CA ILE A 89 -4.12 9.48 20.09
C ILE A 89 -5.39 10.30 20.34
N TYR A 90 -6.52 9.62 20.53
CA TYR A 90 -7.82 10.26 20.77
C TYR A 90 -8.07 10.48 22.26
N ARG A 91 -8.44 11.71 22.65
CA ARG A 91 -8.79 12.06 24.03
C ARG A 91 -10.28 11.91 24.29
N LEU A 92 -10.72 10.68 24.57
CA LEU A 92 -12.13 10.34 24.79
C LEU A 92 -12.64 10.80 26.16
N LYS A 93 -13.90 11.24 26.22
CA LYS A 93 -14.61 11.59 27.47
C LYS A 93 -15.47 10.42 27.95
N GLN A 94 -15.51 10.22 29.27
CA GLN A 94 -16.32 9.17 29.87
C GLN A 94 -17.83 9.50 29.77
N GLY A 95 -18.65 8.48 29.54
CA GLY A 95 -20.12 8.59 29.55
C GLY A 95 -20.75 9.24 28.30
N GLN A 96 -19.95 9.74 27.34
CA GLN A 96 -20.46 10.25 26.08
C GLN A 96 -20.61 9.12 25.04
N SER A 97 -21.72 9.13 24.31
CA SER A 97 -21.94 8.25 23.17
C SER A 97 -20.92 8.55 22.07
N LYS A 98 -20.42 7.51 21.41
CA LYS A 98 -19.34 7.60 20.42
C LYS A 98 -19.78 7.06 19.06
N ARG A 99 -19.21 7.63 18.00
CA ARG A 99 -19.31 7.14 16.64
C ARG A 99 -17.94 7.10 16.01
N LEU A 100 -17.69 6.07 15.21
CA LEU A 100 -16.54 6.02 14.32
C LEU A 100 -16.97 6.59 12.97
N VAL A 101 -16.22 7.55 12.46
CA VAL A 101 -16.40 8.10 11.11
C VAL A 101 -15.21 7.63 10.29
N ILE A 102 -15.48 6.76 9.34
CA ILE A 102 -14.47 6.14 8.48
C ILE A 102 -14.61 6.75 7.11
N GLN A 103 -13.47 7.11 6.52
CA GLN A 103 -13.43 7.73 5.21
C GLN A 103 -12.30 7.12 4.39
N LEU A 104 -12.65 6.74 3.16
CA LEU A 104 -11.76 6.12 2.20
C LEU A 104 -11.66 6.98 0.95
N ARG A 105 -10.43 7.18 0.48
CA ARG A 105 -10.14 7.97 -0.73
C ARG A 105 -8.99 7.38 -1.53
N ILE A 106 -9.16 7.29 -2.85
CA ILE A 106 -8.07 6.91 -3.76
C ILE A 106 -7.20 8.12 -4.10
N ILE A 107 -5.88 7.93 -4.14
CA ILE A 107 -4.90 8.95 -4.46
C ILE A 107 -3.88 8.43 -5.49
N PRO A 108 -3.56 9.23 -6.55
CA PRO A 108 -4.25 10.47 -6.96
C PRO A 108 -5.60 10.17 -7.63
N ARG A 109 -6.51 11.15 -7.62
CA ARG A 109 -7.87 11.02 -8.18
C ARG A 109 -7.92 11.05 -9.72
N SER A 110 -6.86 11.52 -10.37
CA SER A 110 -6.87 11.92 -11.78
C SER A 110 -6.12 10.97 -12.72
N ASP A 111 -5.63 9.83 -12.22
CA ASP A 111 -4.80 8.92 -13.01
C ASP A 111 -5.66 7.77 -13.60
N PRO A 112 -5.29 7.22 -14.77
CA PRO A 112 -6.18 6.40 -15.63
C PRO A 112 -6.60 5.00 -15.11
N MET A 113 -6.05 4.52 -13.99
CA MET A 113 -6.38 3.21 -13.42
C MET A 113 -7.83 3.18 -12.92
N PRO A 114 -8.61 2.17 -13.31
CA PRO A 114 -10.06 2.09 -13.07
C PRO A 114 -10.40 1.59 -11.65
N LEU A 115 -9.64 1.97 -10.62
CA LEU A 115 -10.01 1.63 -9.26
C LEU A 115 -11.13 2.57 -8.82
N LEU A 116 -12.30 2.01 -8.58
CA LEU A 116 -13.43 2.70 -7.97
C LEU A 116 -13.72 2.00 -6.65
N LEU A 117 -13.63 2.73 -5.55
CA LEU A 117 -14.19 2.23 -4.31
C LEU A 117 -15.72 2.34 -4.42
N HIS A 118 -16.48 1.38 -3.88
CA HIS A 118 -17.94 1.37 -3.98
C HIS A 118 -18.65 1.72 -2.67
N GLU A 119 -18.46 0.91 -1.62
CA GLU A 119 -19.11 1.09 -0.32
C GLU A 119 -18.24 0.48 0.81
N VAL A 120 -18.50 0.89 2.04
CA VAL A 120 -18.01 0.19 3.25
C VAL A 120 -19.13 -0.73 3.73
N ARG A 121 -18.89 -2.04 3.69
CA ARG A 121 -19.90 -3.06 4.04
C ARG A 121 -20.01 -3.34 5.53
N SER A 122 -18.89 -3.33 6.22
CA SER A 122 -18.82 -3.60 7.65
C SER A 122 -17.69 -2.80 8.27
N VAL A 123 -17.85 -2.49 9.55
CA VAL A 123 -16.85 -1.87 10.39
C VAL A 123 -16.80 -2.70 11.65
N GLU A 124 -15.62 -3.16 12.01
CA GLU A 124 -15.39 -3.97 13.20
C GLU A 124 -14.32 -3.32 14.06
N ILE A 125 -14.49 -3.39 15.37
CA ILE A 125 -13.53 -2.87 16.36
C ILE A 125 -13.23 -3.94 17.40
N GLY A 126 -11.97 -4.06 17.78
CA GLY A 126 -11.51 -5.05 18.74
C GLY A 126 -10.07 -4.80 19.16
N SER A 127 -9.46 -5.80 19.80
CA SER A 127 -8.06 -5.73 20.25
C SER A 127 -7.77 -4.56 21.19
N ILE A 128 -8.76 -4.17 22.01
CA ILE A 128 -8.61 -3.09 23.00
C ILE A 128 -7.64 -3.55 24.08
N THR A 129 -6.60 -2.74 24.30
CA THR A 129 -5.58 -2.97 25.32
C THR A 129 -5.36 -1.73 26.15
N THR A 130 -5.28 -1.90 27.47
CA THR A 130 -4.87 -0.84 28.38
C THR A 130 -3.35 -0.73 28.41
N LYS A 131 -2.81 0.48 28.25
CA LYS A 131 -1.37 0.74 28.36
C LYS A 131 -1.11 1.89 29.33
N SER A 132 0.03 1.82 30.02
CA SER A 132 0.51 2.93 30.84
C SER A 132 0.88 4.12 29.95
N ILE A 133 0.49 5.32 30.37
CA ILE A 133 0.83 6.59 29.69
C ILE A 133 2.36 6.79 29.64
N HIS A 134 3.11 6.18 30.56
CA HIS A 134 4.57 6.30 30.67
C HIS A 134 5.35 5.33 29.77
N GLU A 135 4.67 4.39 29.08
CA GLU A 135 5.28 3.49 28.10
C GLU A 135 4.70 3.74 26.70
N PRO A 136 4.96 4.90 26.06
CA PRO A 136 4.55 5.13 24.69
C PRO A 136 5.35 4.22 23.75
N CYS A 137 4.78 3.06 23.44
CA CYS A 137 5.30 2.18 22.41
C CYS A 137 4.69 2.62 21.07
N GLN A 138 5.53 2.92 20.09
CA GLN A 138 5.07 3.12 18.72
C GLN A 138 4.33 1.86 18.27
N LEU A 139 3.09 2.06 17.83
CA LEU A 139 2.23 1.00 17.30
C LEU A 139 2.28 1.09 15.77
N ASP A 140 2.80 0.03 15.15
CA ASP A 140 2.86 -0.12 13.70
C ASP A 140 2.26 -1.47 13.30
N SER A 141 1.21 -1.44 12.50
CA SER A 141 0.62 -2.63 11.86
C SER A 141 1.34 -2.98 10.55
N TYR A 142 2.27 -2.13 10.10
CA TYR A 142 3.02 -2.33 8.88
C TYR A 142 3.90 -3.58 8.93
N GLN A 143 3.83 -4.37 7.86
CA GLN A 143 4.68 -5.52 7.65
C GLN A 143 5.25 -5.47 6.22
N ASP A 144 6.54 -5.82 6.09
CA ASP A 144 7.25 -5.85 4.80
C ASP A 144 7.02 -7.15 4.00
N GLU A 145 6.39 -8.17 4.59
CA GLU A 145 6.21 -9.51 3.99
C GLU A 145 5.56 -9.43 2.61
N ASP A 146 4.54 -8.60 2.57
CA ASP A 146 3.78 -8.25 1.40
C ASP A 146 4.72 -7.64 0.34
N LEU A 147 5.39 -6.54 0.65
CA LEU A 147 6.35 -5.90 -0.26
C LEU A 147 7.47 -6.87 -0.73
N GLN A 148 7.92 -7.78 0.13
CA GLN A 148 8.91 -8.81 -0.20
C GLN A 148 8.38 -9.81 -1.23
N CYS A 149 7.13 -10.24 -1.12
CA CYS A 149 6.49 -11.11 -2.11
C CYS A 149 6.43 -10.43 -3.48
N LEU A 150 6.02 -9.16 -3.54
CA LEU A 150 6.03 -8.37 -4.76
C LEU A 150 7.44 -8.27 -5.37
N ARG A 151 8.45 -7.95 -4.55
CA ARG A 151 9.85 -7.89 -5.00
C ARG A 151 10.35 -9.24 -5.51
N ALA A 152 10.03 -10.34 -4.84
CA ALA A 152 10.40 -11.67 -5.27
C ALA A 152 9.80 -12.02 -6.64
N LYS A 153 8.51 -11.69 -6.87
CA LYS A 153 7.88 -11.85 -8.18
C LYS A 153 8.59 -11.02 -9.24
N TRP A 154 8.82 -9.73 -8.98
CA TRP A 154 9.52 -8.83 -9.92
C TRP A 154 10.92 -9.35 -10.26
N PHE A 155 11.72 -9.73 -9.26
CA PHE A 155 13.04 -10.32 -9.46
C PHE A 155 13.00 -11.60 -10.28
N SER A 156 11.96 -12.44 -10.12
CA SER A 156 11.81 -13.64 -10.94
C SER A 156 11.62 -13.32 -12.43
N TYR A 157 10.91 -12.24 -12.77
CA TYR A 157 10.74 -11.80 -14.16
C TYR A 157 12.02 -11.20 -14.73
N ILE A 158 12.73 -10.39 -13.93
CA ILE A 158 14.04 -9.84 -14.29
C ILE A 158 15.02 -10.99 -14.59
N GLU A 159 15.10 -12.00 -13.73
CA GLU A 159 16.03 -13.12 -13.93
C GLU A 159 15.67 -13.94 -15.19
N LYS A 160 14.39 -14.22 -15.42
CA LYS A 160 13.95 -14.88 -16.68
C LYS A 160 14.34 -14.08 -17.92
N ARG A 161 14.15 -12.76 -17.89
CA ARG A 161 14.53 -11.88 -19.01
C ARG A 161 16.04 -11.85 -19.20
N LYS A 162 16.82 -11.83 -18.12
CA LYS A 162 18.29 -11.86 -18.14
C LYS A 162 18.80 -13.12 -18.83
N ILE A 163 18.34 -14.30 -18.40
CA ILE A 163 18.71 -15.60 -18.99
C ILE A 163 18.39 -15.62 -20.49
N TYR A 164 17.23 -15.10 -20.88
CA TYR A 164 16.85 -15.00 -22.29
C TYR A 164 17.81 -14.11 -23.09
N LEU A 165 18.14 -12.91 -22.58
CA LEU A 165 19.07 -11.99 -23.24
C LEU A 165 20.47 -12.59 -23.35
N GLU A 166 20.99 -13.21 -22.29
CA GLU A 166 22.29 -13.88 -22.29
C GLU A 166 22.33 -15.02 -23.32
N SER A 167 21.26 -15.81 -23.44
CA SER A 167 21.16 -16.83 -24.49
C SER A 167 21.21 -16.23 -25.89
N GLN A 168 20.50 -15.13 -26.15
CA GLN A 168 20.54 -14.46 -27.46
C GLN A 168 21.93 -13.87 -27.77
N ILE A 169 22.59 -13.27 -26.79
CA ILE A 169 23.95 -12.73 -26.93
C ILE A 169 24.93 -13.86 -27.23
N ASN A 170 24.87 -14.97 -26.47
CA ASN A 170 25.74 -16.12 -26.68
C ASN A 170 25.56 -16.71 -28.09
N ASN A 171 24.31 -16.89 -28.53
CA ASN A 171 24.01 -17.40 -29.88
C ASN A 171 24.59 -16.51 -30.99
N LEU A 172 24.58 -15.18 -30.83
CA LEU A 172 25.21 -14.26 -31.78
C LEU A 172 26.73 -14.28 -31.67
N SER A 173 27.28 -14.44 -30.47
CA SER A 173 28.73 -14.46 -30.23
C SER A 173 29.42 -15.67 -30.85
N GLU A 174 28.73 -16.82 -30.93
CA GLU A 174 29.23 -18.07 -31.52
C GLU A 174 29.24 -18.06 -33.06
N GLN A 175 28.62 -17.07 -33.70
CA GLN A 175 28.61 -16.95 -35.16
C GLN A 175 29.97 -16.51 -35.70
N THR A 176 30.51 -17.27 -36.67
CA THR A 176 31.83 -17.03 -37.26
C THR A 176 31.86 -15.89 -38.27
N ASN A 177 30.75 -15.61 -38.97
CA ASN A 177 30.62 -14.54 -39.95
C ASN A 177 29.53 -13.55 -39.54
N LYS A 178 29.88 -12.57 -38.69
CA LYS A 178 28.95 -11.52 -38.22
C LYS A 178 28.75 -10.44 -39.29
N THR A 179 27.51 -10.13 -39.62
CA THR A 179 27.18 -8.94 -40.42
C THR A 179 27.21 -7.68 -39.57
N GLN A 180 27.22 -6.48 -40.19
CA GLN A 180 27.07 -5.23 -39.45
C GLN A 180 25.76 -5.15 -38.65
N ILE A 181 24.70 -5.82 -39.14
CA ILE A 181 23.40 -5.90 -38.46
C ILE A 181 23.52 -6.76 -37.21
N ASP A 182 24.26 -7.87 -37.25
CA ASP A 182 24.46 -8.75 -36.11
C ASP A 182 25.26 -8.07 -35.01
N ILE A 183 26.31 -7.32 -35.40
CA ILE A 183 27.11 -6.50 -34.47
C ILE A 183 26.23 -5.42 -33.82
N HIS A 184 25.36 -4.76 -34.60
CA HIS A 184 24.45 -3.77 -34.06
C HIS A 184 23.41 -4.38 -33.10
N ARG A 185 22.84 -5.54 -33.45
CA ARG A 185 21.91 -6.29 -32.59
C ARG A 185 22.57 -6.71 -31.28
N GLU A 186 23.79 -7.25 -31.34
CA GLU A 186 24.56 -7.64 -30.16
C GLU A 186 24.78 -6.44 -29.23
N SER A 187 25.11 -5.27 -29.80
CA SER A 187 25.23 -4.02 -29.03
C SER A 187 23.92 -3.61 -28.34
N ILE A 188 22.78 -3.73 -29.00
CA ILE A 188 21.46 -3.44 -28.41
C ILE A 188 21.16 -4.41 -27.26
N LEU A 189 21.38 -5.72 -27.47
CA LEU A 189 21.14 -6.74 -26.43
C LEU A 189 22.02 -6.52 -25.19
N LEU A 190 23.29 -6.15 -25.38
CA LEU A 190 24.18 -5.77 -24.27
C LEU A 190 23.69 -4.53 -23.53
N GLN A 191 23.17 -3.51 -24.24
CA GLN A 191 22.57 -2.34 -23.61
C GLN A 191 21.30 -2.69 -22.82
N GLU A 192 20.44 -3.57 -23.36
CA GLU A 192 19.27 -4.07 -22.64
C GLU A 192 19.66 -4.84 -21.37
N LEU A 193 20.74 -5.63 -21.41
CA LEU A 193 21.25 -6.35 -20.24
C LEU A 193 21.73 -5.38 -19.14
N VAL A 194 22.44 -4.31 -19.52
CA VAL A 194 22.83 -3.23 -18.59
C VAL A 194 21.59 -2.55 -18.00
N ARG A 195 20.62 -2.19 -18.84
CA ARG A 195 19.35 -1.60 -18.38
C ARG A 195 18.61 -2.51 -17.40
N LEU A 196 18.59 -3.81 -17.66
CA LEU A 196 17.95 -4.80 -16.79
C LEU A 196 18.65 -4.91 -15.43
N ALA A 197 19.98 -4.81 -15.40
CA ALA A 197 20.75 -4.74 -14.16
C ALA A 197 20.47 -3.44 -13.38
N GLU A 198 20.29 -2.31 -14.08
CA GLU A 198 19.87 -1.06 -13.45
C GLU A 198 18.46 -1.15 -12.87
N GLU A 199 17.51 -1.77 -13.59
CA GLU A 199 16.16 -2.04 -13.10
C GLU A 199 16.19 -2.88 -11.83
N HIS A 200 16.98 -3.96 -11.81
CA HIS A 200 17.17 -4.77 -10.61
C HIS A 200 17.66 -3.94 -9.41
N ASN A 201 18.62 -3.05 -9.63
CA ASN A 201 19.16 -2.17 -8.59
C ASN A 201 18.10 -1.16 -8.09
N ILE A 202 17.27 -0.62 -9.00
CA ILE A 202 16.17 0.28 -8.65
C ILE A 202 15.08 -0.46 -7.85
N ALA A 203 14.74 -1.69 -8.23
CA ALA A 203 13.77 -2.52 -7.51
C ALA A 203 14.27 -2.90 -6.10
N SER A 204 15.58 -3.16 -5.97
CA SER A 204 16.24 -3.46 -4.68
C SER A 204 16.29 -2.23 -3.77
N PHE A 205 16.65 -1.07 -4.34
CA PHE A 205 16.86 0.19 -3.62
C PHE A 205 16.09 1.32 -4.30
N PRO A 206 14.76 1.36 -4.14
CA PRO A 206 13.93 2.34 -4.82
C PRO A 206 14.25 3.75 -4.33
N PRO A 207 14.52 4.72 -5.23
CA PRO A 207 14.85 6.08 -4.84
C PRO A 207 13.71 6.74 -4.06
N SER A 208 14.04 7.59 -3.09
CA SER A 208 13.08 8.36 -2.30
C SER A 208 12.10 9.11 -3.19
N SER A 209 10.81 9.06 -2.87
CA SER A 209 9.74 9.73 -3.62
C SER A 209 9.64 9.36 -5.12
N SER A 210 10.30 8.29 -5.58
CA SER A 210 10.21 7.81 -6.97
C SER A 210 8.82 7.28 -7.31
N GLY A 211 8.01 6.93 -6.31
CA GLY A 211 6.75 6.26 -6.54
C GLY A 211 6.93 4.80 -6.96
N ILE A 212 8.09 4.19 -6.74
CA ILE A 212 8.31 2.75 -6.91
C ILE A 212 7.93 2.03 -5.60
N PRO A 213 7.35 0.81 -5.63
CA PRO A 213 7.03 0.06 -4.40
C PRO A 213 8.23 -0.05 -3.46
N GLY A 214 8.00 0.27 -2.18
CA GLY A 214 9.05 0.27 -1.16
C GLY A 214 9.98 1.49 -1.16
N CYS A 215 9.74 2.52 -1.99
CA CYS A 215 10.46 3.79 -1.82
C CYS A 215 10.11 4.43 -0.47
N PRO A 216 11.06 5.09 0.21
CA PRO A 216 10.72 5.88 1.38
C PRO A 216 9.76 7.01 1.00
N ALA A 217 8.59 7.13 1.64
CA ALA A 217 7.69 8.24 1.38
C ALA A 217 8.17 9.51 2.09
N ALA A 218 8.25 10.60 1.34
CA ALA A 218 8.47 11.95 1.89
C ALA A 218 7.11 12.66 2.03
N TRP A 219 6.37 12.34 3.09
CA TRP A 219 5.11 13.03 3.40
C TRP A 219 4.88 13.12 4.91
N ASN A 220 4.08 14.11 5.31
CA ASN A 220 3.61 14.27 6.68
C ASN A 220 2.10 14.02 6.69
N PRO A 221 1.61 12.91 7.29
CA PRO A 221 0.19 12.62 7.35
C PRO A 221 -0.57 13.67 8.17
N PRO A 222 -1.80 14.03 7.76
CA PRO A 222 -2.75 14.69 8.65
C PRO A 222 -3.01 13.84 9.90
N LEU A 223 -3.41 14.49 10.99
CA LEU A 223 -3.97 13.79 12.16
C LEU A 223 -5.14 12.93 11.68
N THR A 224 -5.34 11.73 12.25
CA THR A 224 -6.34 10.70 11.89
C THR A 224 -5.93 9.68 10.82
N ILE A 225 -4.77 9.87 10.19
CA ILE A 225 -4.29 8.99 9.11
C ILE A 225 -2.94 8.37 9.50
N GLU A 226 -2.79 7.08 9.22
CA GLU A 226 -1.53 6.38 9.43
C GLU A 226 -0.44 6.85 8.47
N THR A 227 0.80 6.80 8.92
CA THR A 227 1.98 7.17 8.13
C THR A 227 2.17 6.21 6.94
N HIS A 228 1.87 4.93 7.14
CA HIS A 228 1.88 3.91 6.10
C HIS A 228 0.50 3.87 5.43
N ARG A 229 0.47 4.00 4.09
CA ARG A 229 -0.78 3.96 3.33
C ARG A 229 -0.92 2.61 2.64
N PRO A 230 -2.10 1.98 2.68
CA PRO A 230 -2.37 0.82 1.85
C PRO A 230 -2.27 1.19 0.37
N ILE A 231 -1.69 0.30 -0.41
CA ILE A 231 -1.50 0.41 -1.84
C ILE A 231 -2.22 -0.74 -2.49
N VAL A 232 -3.06 -0.42 -3.44
CA VAL A 232 -3.82 -1.37 -4.24
C VAL A 232 -3.11 -1.52 -5.57
N PHE A 233 -2.79 -2.75 -5.97
CA PHE A 233 -2.13 -3.09 -7.21
C PHE A 233 -3.04 -3.93 -8.07
N LEU A 234 -3.12 -3.57 -9.33
CA LEU A 234 -3.80 -4.29 -10.37
C LEU A 234 -2.85 -5.39 -10.87
N ASN A 235 -3.14 -6.63 -10.51
CA ASN A 235 -2.43 -7.79 -11.04
C ASN A 235 -3.01 -8.14 -12.42
N LEU A 236 -2.17 -7.91 -13.43
CA LEU A 236 -2.45 -8.12 -14.85
C LEU A 236 -2.22 -9.57 -15.31
N ASP A 237 -1.73 -10.47 -14.45
CA ASP A 237 -1.51 -11.86 -14.81
C ASP A 237 -2.84 -12.63 -14.84
N PRO A 238 -3.32 -13.07 -16.02
CA PRO A 238 -4.58 -13.79 -16.14
C PRO A 238 -4.57 -15.16 -15.45
N LEU A 239 -3.38 -15.73 -15.16
CA LEU A 239 -3.23 -17.05 -14.54
C LEU A 239 -3.41 -17.04 -13.01
N ASP A 240 -3.35 -15.86 -12.39
CA ASP A 240 -3.45 -15.70 -10.93
C ASP A 240 -4.84 -15.21 -10.45
N ILE A 241 -5.77 -14.90 -11.36
CA ILE A 241 -7.15 -14.43 -11.06
C ILE A 241 -7.90 -15.40 -10.12
N ASN A 242 -7.61 -16.69 -10.20
CA ASN A 242 -8.30 -17.73 -9.42
C ASN A 242 -7.54 -18.18 -8.15
N LYS A 243 -6.37 -17.58 -7.85
CA LYS A 243 -5.53 -17.97 -6.69
C LYS A 243 -5.64 -16.99 -5.52
N SER A 244 -6.33 -15.86 -5.68
CA SER A 244 -6.38 -14.78 -4.69
C SER A 244 -7.38 -15.06 -3.57
N ASN A 245 -7.09 -16.06 -2.72
CA ASN A 245 -7.68 -16.13 -1.38
C ASN A 245 -6.86 -15.35 -0.34
N ASN A 246 -5.73 -14.76 -0.75
CA ASN A 246 -4.90 -13.94 0.12
C ASN A 246 -5.41 -12.50 0.04
N THR A 247 -6.43 -12.19 0.83
CA THR A 247 -6.74 -10.79 1.17
C THR A 247 -5.50 -10.20 1.82
N ALA A 248 -4.82 -9.30 1.12
CA ALA A 248 -3.62 -8.73 1.68
C ALA A 248 -3.92 -7.84 2.89
N GLY A 249 -2.99 -7.80 3.84
CA GLY A 249 -3.24 -7.26 5.18
C GLY A 249 -4.04 -8.18 6.12
N LEU A 250 -4.54 -9.35 5.69
CA LEU A 250 -5.19 -10.33 6.59
C LEU A 250 -4.21 -10.93 7.61
N GLN A 251 -2.92 -10.88 7.31
CA GLN A 251 -1.83 -11.31 8.19
C GLN A 251 -1.17 -10.14 8.94
N ALA A 252 -1.65 -8.91 8.73
CA ALA A 252 -1.20 -7.77 9.48
C ALA A 252 -1.50 -8.00 10.97
N THR A 253 -0.47 -7.93 11.79
CA THR A 253 -0.58 -8.07 13.23
C THR A 253 0.08 -6.89 13.90
N LEU A 254 -0.58 -6.36 14.92
CA LEU A 254 0.02 -5.32 15.74
C LEU A 254 0.85 -5.96 16.86
N SER A 255 2.00 -5.38 17.19
CA SER A 255 2.78 -5.83 18.35
C SER A 255 1.95 -5.66 19.64
N LYS A 256 1.76 -6.77 20.37
CA LYS A 256 0.88 -6.89 21.55
C LYS A 256 -0.62 -6.87 21.22
N GLU A 257 -1.01 -7.16 19.99
CA GLU A 257 -2.40 -7.41 19.64
C GLU A 257 -2.94 -8.61 20.43
N ASN A 258 -4.01 -8.39 21.18
CA ASN A 258 -4.72 -9.48 21.84
C ASN A 258 -5.62 -10.17 20.81
N LYS A 259 -5.76 -11.50 20.89
CA LYS A 259 -6.71 -12.27 20.07
C LYS A 259 -8.17 -12.10 20.54
N THR A 260 -8.53 -10.93 21.04
CA THR A 260 -9.92 -10.62 21.40
C THR A 260 -10.77 -10.56 20.13
N PRO A 261 -12.03 -10.99 20.20
CA PRO A 261 -12.92 -10.93 19.05
C PRO A 261 -13.08 -9.48 18.56
N MET A 262 -13.13 -9.33 17.25
CA MET A 262 -13.58 -8.09 16.62
C MET A 262 -15.11 -8.03 16.72
N PHE A 263 -15.64 -6.88 17.12
CA PHE A 263 -17.07 -6.63 17.24
C PHE A 263 -17.54 -5.77 16.08
N GLN A 264 -18.49 -6.29 15.32
CA GLN A 264 -19.12 -5.54 14.23
C GLN A 264 -20.01 -4.43 14.78
N LEU A 265 -19.80 -3.22 14.28
CA LEU A 265 -20.55 -2.03 14.65
C LEU A 265 -21.71 -1.76 13.67
N PRO A 266 -22.87 -1.28 14.16
CA PRO A 266 -23.98 -0.93 13.29
C PRO A 266 -23.67 0.37 12.52
N LEU A 267 -23.87 0.32 11.20
CA LEU A 267 -23.69 1.44 10.28
C LEU A 267 -24.94 2.32 10.26
N ILE A 268 -24.76 3.63 10.45
CA ILE A 268 -25.83 4.63 10.58
C ILE A 268 -25.96 5.47 9.31
N HIS A 269 -24.87 5.70 8.57
CA HIS A 269 -24.87 6.59 7.41
C HIS A 269 -23.79 6.23 6.39
N HIS A 270 -24.12 6.42 5.11
CA HIS A 270 -23.22 6.36 3.97
C HIS A 270 -23.28 7.70 3.20
N ALA A 271 -22.15 8.38 2.99
CA ALA A 271 -22.09 9.58 2.15
C ALA A 271 -21.52 9.26 0.76
N SER A 272 -21.93 10.01 -0.27
CA SER A 272 -21.73 9.66 -1.69
C SER A 272 -20.46 10.24 -2.35
N ASP A 273 -19.97 11.40 -1.93
CA ASP A 273 -18.89 12.11 -2.66
C ASP A 273 -17.49 11.57 -2.32
N GLU A 274 -17.36 11.01 -1.11
CA GLU A 274 -16.23 10.24 -0.62
C GLU A 274 -16.82 9.08 0.16
N ILE A 275 -16.24 7.88 0.03
CA ILE A 275 -16.82 6.72 0.72
C ILE A 275 -16.60 6.90 2.20
N CYS A 276 -17.69 7.28 2.84
CA CYS A 276 -17.76 7.54 4.24
C CYS A 276 -18.77 6.58 4.86
N ALA A 277 -18.40 6.01 6.00
CA ALA A 277 -19.27 5.20 6.83
C ALA A 277 -19.23 5.73 8.27
N VAL A 278 -20.42 5.87 8.86
CA VAL A 278 -20.56 6.23 10.27
C VAL A 278 -21.06 5.02 11.03
N ALA A 279 -20.26 4.51 11.96
CA ALA A 279 -20.58 3.36 12.80
C ALA A 279 -20.85 3.82 14.24
N GLN A 280 -21.88 3.27 14.89
CA GLN A 280 -22.11 3.52 16.32
C GLN A 280 -21.14 2.69 17.16
N TRP A 281 -20.46 3.31 18.12
CA TRP A 281 -19.58 2.60 19.03
C TRP A 281 -20.02 2.79 20.48
N ASP A 282 -20.32 1.67 21.13
CA ASP A 282 -20.53 1.61 22.58
C ASP A 282 -19.30 0.95 23.22
N PRO A 283 -18.46 1.69 23.96
CA PRO A 283 -17.28 1.11 24.60
C PRO A 283 -17.59 -0.05 25.57
N ALA A 284 -18.81 -0.12 26.12
CA ALA A 284 -19.22 -1.19 27.04
C ALA A 284 -19.19 -2.58 26.40
N ILE A 285 -19.25 -2.69 25.06
CA ILE A 285 -19.16 -3.99 24.36
C ILE A 285 -17.82 -4.70 24.61
N HIS A 286 -16.80 -3.98 25.05
CA HIS A 286 -15.47 -4.50 25.33
C HIS A 286 -15.24 -4.79 26.83
N GLU A 287 -16.24 -4.54 27.70
CA GLU A 287 -16.17 -4.85 29.12
C GLU A 287 -16.34 -6.36 29.36
N SER A 288 -15.28 -7.11 29.03
CA SER A 288 -15.09 -8.47 29.50
C SER A 288 -13.60 -8.89 29.60
N THR A 289 -12.64 -7.97 29.70
CA THR A 289 -11.21 -8.40 29.77
C THR A 289 -10.30 -7.63 30.74
N THR A 290 -10.84 -6.85 31.67
CA THR A 290 -10.06 -6.35 32.82
C THR A 290 -10.97 -6.11 34.03
N MET A 291 -11.16 -7.16 34.84
CA MET A 291 -11.00 -7.06 36.30
C MET A 291 -9.67 -7.70 36.65
#